data_AF-A0A5J5QN22-F1
#
_entry.id   AF-A0A5J5QN22-F1
#
_cell.length_a   1.000
_cell.length_b   1.000
_cell.length_c   1.000
_cell.angle_alpha   90.00
_cell.angle_beta   90.00
_cell.angle_gamma   90.00
#
_symmetry.space_group_name_H-M   'P 1'
#
loop_
_entity.id
_entity.type
_entity.pdbx_description
1 polymer ?
#
loop_
_entity_poly.entity_id
_entity_poly.type
_entity_poly.pdbx_seq_one_letter_code
_entity_poly.pdbx_strand_id
1 'polypeptide(L)'
;MAPCLSFFFLFLFAFSAIPANSLPTFFPGAAYQSLIKQAKISKPKLPFKTHYFPQTLDHFTFQPKSSKLFYQKYLINSDYWRKGAPIFVFTGNEGNIEWFAANTGFMLDIAPKFKALLVFIEHRFYGKSMPFGKDSYQSAKTLGYLNSQQALADFAVLITSLKQNLSSEASPVVVFGGSYGGMLAAWFRLKYPHIAIGALASSAPILQFDKLIPWSSFYDAVSQDFKDVSLNCYQVIKGSWAELEAMSTQKQALAELSKTFRTCKSLHSTASARDWLRTAFVYTAMVNYPTKADFMKPLPAYPVQKMCKIIDKILSGATKLSRAFAAASLYYNYSRSENCFKIEHEVDGHGLHGWDWQTCTEMVMPMTCS
;
A
#
# COMPACT_ATOMS: atom_id res chain seq x y z
N MET A 1 -20.61 -87.07 4.28
CA MET A 1 -20.30 -87.56 2.92
C MET A 1 -19.77 -86.39 2.12
N ALA A 2 -18.49 -86.40 1.78
CA ALA A 2 -17.88 -85.52 0.78
C ALA A 2 -17.92 -86.22 -0.60
N PRO A 3 -17.37 -85.68 -1.70
CA PRO A 3 -16.99 -84.29 -2.03
C PRO A 3 -17.45 -83.87 -3.46
N CYS A 4 -17.27 -82.60 -3.85
CA CYS A 4 -16.79 -82.33 -5.20
C CYS A 4 -16.03 -80.99 -5.28
N LEU A 5 -14.82 -81.09 -5.85
CA LEU A 5 -13.84 -80.04 -6.12
C LEU A 5 -14.33 -79.02 -7.17
N SER A 6 -13.85 -77.77 -7.10
CA SER A 6 -12.90 -77.28 -8.12
C SER A 6 -12.44 -75.82 -7.92
N PHE A 7 -11.11 -75.70 -7.94
CA PHE A 7 -10.26 -74.65 -8.51
C PHE A 7 -10.38 -73.19 -8.03
N PHE A 8 -9.45 -72.87 -7.13
CA PHE A 8 -8.80 -71.58 -6.97
C PHE A 8 -8.22 -71.06 -8.29
N PHE A 9 -8.61 -69.86 -8.72
CA PHE A 9 -7.81 -68.99 -9.57
C PHE A 9 -7.51 -67.70 -8.81
N LEU A 10 -6.27 -67.59 -8.33
CA LEU A 10 -5.66 -66.36 -7.84
C LEU A 10 -5.37 -65.45 -9.04
N PHE A 11 -6.21 -64.44 -9.28
CA PHE A 11 -5.83 -63.32 -10.14
C PHE A 11 -4.99 -62.32 -9.34
N LEU A 12 -3.68 -62.41 -9.53
CA LEU A 12 -2.71 -61.35 -9.28
C LEU A 12 -3.03 -60.17 -10.20
N PHE A 13 -3.77 -59.17 -9.71
CA PHE A 13 -3.82 -57.87 -10.35
C PHE A 13 -2.57 -57.08 -9.96
N ALA A 14 -1.64 -57.00 -10.90
CA ALA A 14 -0.50 -56.11 -10.84
C ALA A 14 -0.98 -54.66 -10.70
N PHE A 15 -0.63 -54.00 -9.59
CA PHE A 15 -0.69 -52.55 -9.48
C PHE A 15 0.38 -51.94 -10.38
N SER A 16 -0.01 -51.56 -11.61
CA SER A 16 0.77 -50.62 -12.41
C SER A 16 0.54 -49.21 -11.86
N ALA A 17 1.59 -48.64 -11.27
CA ALA A 17 1.66 -47.23 -10.94
C ALA A 17 1.59 -46.41 -12.24
N ILE A 18 0.44 -45.79 -12.50
CA ILE A 18 0.31 -44.77 -13.54
C ILE A 18 0.67 -43.43 -12.89
N PRO A 19 1.66 -42.69 -13.41
CA PRO A 19 2.01 -41.39 -12.85
C PRO A 19 0.82 -40.45 -12.97
N ALA A 20 0.53 -39.75 -11.86
CA ALA A 20 -0.45 -38.69 -11.81
C ALA A 20 -0.13 -37.65 -12.90
N ASN A 21 -0.93 -37.66 -13.96
CA ASN A 21 -0.95 -36.57 -14.92
C ASN A 21 -1.34 -35.30 -14.17
N SER A 22 -0.34 -34.46 -13.94
CA SER A 22 -0.47 -33.12 -13.41
C SER A 22 -1.39 -32.33 -14.33
N LEU A 23 -2.57 -31.98 -13.82
CA LEU A 23 -3.48 -31.10 -14.55
C LEU A 23 -2.80 -29.75 -14.82
N PRO A 24 -2.99 -29.16 -16.01
CA PRO A 24 -2.25 -27.99 -16.45
C PRO A 24 -2.65 -26.78 -15.60
N THR A 25 -1.64 -26.18 -14.98
CA THR A 25 -1.71 -24.89 -14.30
C THR A 25 -1.90 -23.78 -15.34
N PHE A 26 -2.68 -22.76 -15.01
CA PHE A 26 -2.83 -21.56 -15.86
C PHE A 26 -1.52 -20.76 -15.89
N PHE A 27 -0.60 -21.18 -16.75
CA PHE A 27 0.51 -20.38 -17.25
C PHE A 27 0.16 -19.92 -18.67
N PRO A 28 -0.09 -18.63 -18.94
CA PRO A 28 -0.07 -18.14 -20.30
C PRO A 28 1.39 -17.91 -20.70
N GLY A 29 1.94 -18.91 -21.39
CA GLY A 29 3.10 -18.81 -22.28
C GLY A 29 2.99 -19.97 -23.28
N ALA A 30 3.20 -19.85 -24.59
CA ALA A 30 3.66 -18.72 -25.38
C ALA A 30 3.23 -18.95 -26.84
N ALA A 31 2.80 -17.89 -27.52
CA ALA A 31 2.95 -17.70 -28.98
C ALA A 31 2.66 -16.24 -29.32
N TYR A 32 3.58 -15.35 -28.92
CA TYR A 32 3.82 -14.10 -29.66
C TYR A 32 5.26 -13.66 -29.42
N GLN A 33 6.20 -14.34 -30.10
CA GLN A 33 7.50 -13.74 -30.35
C GLN A 33 7.31 -12.72 -31.48
N SER A 34 7.34 -11.43 -31.15
CA SER A 34 7.82 -10.38 -32.05
C SER A 34 7.87 -9.03 -31.30
N LEU A 35 9.11 -8.60 -31.02
CA LEU A 35 9.53 -7.20 -30.90
C LEU A 35 8.81 -6.31 -29.86
N ILE A 36 9.14 -6.51 -28.58
CA ILE A 36 9.31 -5.37 -27.68
C ILE A 36 10.80 -5.28 -27.40
N LYS A 37 11.52 -4.54 -28.25
CA LYS A 37 12.78 -3.91 -27.84
C LYS A 37 12.49 -3.26 -26.50
N GLN A 38 13.30 -3.57 -25.50
CA GLN A 38 13.34 -2.85 -24.23
C GLN A 38 13.56 -1.35 -24.51
N ALA A 39 12.47 -0.63 -24.78
CA ALA A 39 12.42 0.77 -24.45
C ALA A 39 12.59 0.79 -22.93
N LYS A 40 13.76 1.23 -22.47
CA LYS A 40 13.88 1.83 -21.13
C LYS A 40 12.74 2.83 -21.07
N ILE A 41 11.62 2.45 -20.46
CA ILE A 41 10.57 3.40 -20.10
C ILE A 41 11.24 4.26 -19.05
N SER A 42 11.83 5.38 -19.48
CA SER A 42 12.23 6.43 -18.58
C SER A 42 10.97 6.77 -17.79
N LYS A 43 10.99 6.55 -16.48
CA LYS A 43 9.91 7.06 -15.62
C LYS A 43 9.71 8.52 -16.02
N PRO A 44 8.49 8.94 -16.41
CA PRO A 44 8.26 10.30 -16.87
C PRO A 44 8.82 11.25 -15.81
N LYS A 45 9.71 12.16 -16.24
CA LYS A 45 10.31 13.13 -15.34
C LYS A 45 9.15 14.00 -14.83
N LEU A 46 8.85 13.88 -13.54
CA LEU A 46 7.81 14.70 -12.91
C LEU A 46 8.16 16.17 -13.15
N PRO A 47 7.20 17.03 -13.55
CA PRO A 47 7.46 18.41 -13.93
C PRO A 47 7.69 19.29 -12.68
N PHE A 48 8.44 18.82 -11.70
CA PHE A 48 8.68 19.56 -10.47
C PHE A 48 10.17 19.80 -10.25
N LYS A 49 10.49 20.95 -9.69
CA LYS A 49 11.83 21.28 -9.17
C LYS A 49 11.87 20.94 -7.68
N THR A 50 12.94 20.29 -7.25
CA THR A 50 13.17 19.96 -5.84
C THR A 50 13.86 21.11 -5.13
N HIS A 51 13.36 21.45 -3.96
CA HIS A 51 13.92 22.44 -3.06
C HIS A 51 13.99 21.89 -1.63
N TYR A 52 14.75 22.58 -0.79
CA TYR A 52 14.88 22.27 0.63
C TYR A 52 14.68 23.54 1.43
N PHE A 53 13.87 23.45 2.48
CA PHE A 53 13.55 24.53 3.40
C PHE A 53 14.22 24.26 4.75
N PRO A 54 14.98 25.23 5.33
CA PRO A 54 15.51 25.09 6.67
C PRO A 54 14.36 25.15 7.68
N GLN A 55 14.03 24.01 8.28
CA GLN A 55 12.90 23.83 9.17
C GLN A 55 13.35 23.67 10.62
N THR A 56 12.61 24.26 11.54
CA THR A 56 12.86 24.10 12.99
C THR A 56 12.55 22.67 13.41
N LEU A 57 13.45 22.07 14.18
CA LEU A 57 13.29 20.71 14.69
C LEU A 57 12.04 20.57 15.56
N ASP A 58 11.83 21.52 16.46
CA ASP A 58 10.73 21.50 17.42
C ASP A 58 10.01 22.84 17.51
N HIS A 59 8.75 22.86 17.08
CA HIS A 59 7.89 24.05 17.10
C HIS A 59 7.20 24.31 18.43
N PHE A 60 7.22 23.36 19.36
CA PHE A 60 6.39 23.41 20.58
C PHE A 60 7.21 23.49 21.87
N THR A 61 8.53 23.46 21.77
CA THR A 61 9.43 23.70 22.91
C THR A 61 10.43 24.79 22.59
N PHE A 62 10.92 25.48 23.62
CA PHE A 62 11.81 26.65 23.49
C PHE A 62 13.17 26.42 24.16
N GLN A 63 13.65 25.17 24.19
CA GLN A 63 14.98 24.86 24.69
C GLN A 63 16.03 25.16 23.60
N PRO A 64 17.32 25.33 23.94
CA PRO A 64 18.36 25.59 22.94
C PRO A 64 18.45 24.54 21.82
N LYS A 65 18.05 23.29 22.11
CA LYS A 65 18.01 22.20 21.12
C LYS A 65 16.83 22.30 20.16
N SER A 66 15.76 23.00 20.53
CA SER A 66 14.54 23.15 19.75
C SER A 66 14.78 23.96 18.47
N SER A 67 15.66 24.97 18.55
CA SER A 67 16.07 25.82 17.43
C SER A 67 17.01 25.15 16.43
N LYS A 68 17.35 23.87 16.62
CA LYS A 68 18.14 23.13 15.62
C LYS A 68 17.35 23.05 14.32
N LEU A 69 18.04 23.18 13.20
CA LEU A 69 17.43 23.12 11.88
C LEU A 69 17.68 21.77 11.22
N PHE A 70 16.69 21.31 10.47
CA PHE A 70 16.84 20.26 9.46
C PHE A 70 16.31 20.75 8.12
N TYR A 71 16.62 20.06 7.04
CA TYR A 71 16.19 20.46 5.70
C TYR A 71 14.97 19.65 5.26
N GLN A 72 13.81 20.29 5.26
CA GLN A 72 12.56 19.72 4.78
C GLN A 72 12.48 19.88 3.26
N LYS A 73 12.31 18.77 2.56
CA LYS A 73 12.19 18.75 1.11
C LYS A 73 10.80 19.18 0.68
N TYR A 74 10.73 19.93 -0.42
CA TYR A 74 9.48 20.17 -1.12
C TYR A 74 9.71 20.23 -2.62
N LEU A 75 8.65 19.98 -3.38
CA LEU A 75 8.64 20.04 -4.84
C LEU A 75 7.78 21.22 -5.28
N ILE A 76 8.21 21.93 -6.32
CA ILE A 76 7.48 23.08 -6.87
C ILE A 76 7.29 22.93 -8.38
N ASN A 77 6.07 23.18 -8.86
CA ASN A 77 5.80 23.41 -10.29
C ASN A 77 5.17 24.80 -10.42
N SER A 78 5.80 25.65 -11.22
CA SER A 78 5.40 27.03 -11.48
C SER A 78 5.02 27.27 -12.93
N ASP A 79 4.84 26.21 -13.74
CA ASP A 79 4.71 26.32 -15.20
C ASP A 79 3.47 27.12 -15.61
N TYR A 80 2.40 27.04 -14.82
CA TYR A 80 1.13 27.76 -15.04
C TYR A 80 0.93 28.95 -14.10
N TRP A 81 1.86 29.16 -13.16
CA TRP A 81 1.63 30.07 -12.06
C TRP A 81 1.77 31.53 -12.49
N ARG A 82 0.87 32.38 -11.95
CA ARG A 82 0.99 33.84 -12.03
C ARG A 82 1.04 34.42 -10.62
N LYS A 83 1.85 35.46 -10.41
CA LYS A 83 1.92 36.17 -9.13
C LYS A 83 0.52 36.57 -8.66
N GLY A 84 0.20 36.32 -7.40
CA GLY A 84 -1.12 36.55 -6.80
C GLY A 84 -2.15 35.44 -7.05
N ALA A 85 -1.90 34.48 -7.94
CA ALA A 85 -2.78 33.33 -8.14
C ALA A 85 -2.72 32.33 -6.97
N PRO A 86 -3.68 31.39 -6.86
CA PRO A 86 -3.70 30.41 -5.78
C PRO A 86 -2.45 29.54 -5.71
N ILE A 87 -2.14 29.06 -4.50
CA ILE A 87 -1.12 28.04 -4.26
C ILE A 87 -1.85 26.76 -3.83
N PHE A 88 -1.68 25.70 -4.60
CA PHE A 88 -2.16 24.37 -4.26
C PHE A 88 -1.04 23.59 -3.60
N VAL A 89 -1.25 23.23 -2.33
CA VAL A 89 -0.24 22.59 -1.50
C VAL A 89 -0.67 21.17 -1.18
N PHE A 90 0.09 20.18 -1.59
CA PHE A 90 -0.08 18.81 -1.11
C PHE A 90 0.63 18.65 0.24
N THR A 91 -0.11 18.31 1.27
CA THR A 91 0.43 17.97 2.59
C THR A 91 0.92 16.53 2.56
N GLY A 92 2.21 16.35 2.23
CA GLY A 92 2.85 15.04 2.15
C GLY A 92 2.66 14.24 3.43
N ASN A 93 2.57 12.93 3.27
CA ASN A 93 2.22 12.00 4.34
C ASN A 93 3.30 10.93 4.50
N GLU A 94 2.92 9.70 4.87
CA GLU A 94 3.78 8.58 5.20
C GLU A 94 4.54 8.02 3.98
N GLY A 95 5.44 8.80 3.39
CA GLY A 95 6.23 8.33 2.25
C GLY A 95 7.05 9.41 1.54
N ASN A 96 7.75 8.96 0.50
CA ASN A 96 8.56 9.83 -0.35
C ASN A 96 7.67 10.79 -1.16
N ILE A 97 7.98 12.09 -1.17
CA ILE A 97 7.10 13.09 -1.78
C ILE A 97 6.95 12.97 -3.30
N GLU A 98 7.97 12.47 -4.02
CA GLU A 98 7.90 12.21 -5.46
C GLU A 98 6.87 11.13 -5.79
N TRP A 99 6.67 10.16 -4.91
CA TRP A 99 5.67 9.10 -5.12
C TRP A 99 4.26 9.70 -5.09
N PHE A 100 3.96 10.60 -4.15
CA PHE A 100 2.68 11.31 -4.11
C PHE A 100 2.52 12.26 -5.30
N ALA A 101 3.57 13.01 -5.66
CA ALA A 101 3.54 13.90 -6.82
C ALA A 101 3.31 13.15 -8.15
N ALA A 102 3.81 11.91 -8.28
CA ALA A 102 3.58 11.07 -9.46
C ALA A 102 2.14 10.55 -9.57
N ASN A 103 1.43 10.44 -8.45
CA ASN A 103 0.10 9.82 -8.39
C ASN A 103 -1.04 10.81 -8.11
N THR A 104 -0.72 12.09 -7.90
CA THR A 104 -1.71 13.16 -7.68
C THR A 104 -1.89 14.01 -8.95
N GLY A 105 -2.19 13.34 -10.07
CA GLY A 105 -2.36 13.98 -11.39
C GLY A 105 -3.44 15.07 -11.40
N PHE A 106 -4.48 14.93 -10.59
CA PHE A 106 -5.57 15.91 -10.49
C PHE A 106 -5.08 17.33 -10.20
N MET A 107 -4.07 17.52 -9.33
CA MET A 107 -3.52 18.86 -9.05
C MET A 107 -2.85 19.46 -10.30
N LEU A 108 -2.18 18.64 -11.12
CA LEU A 108 -1.61 19.07 -12.41
C LEU A 108 -2.72 19.43 -13.40
N ASP A 109 -3.78 18.62 -13.48
CA ASP A 109 -4.88 18.82 -14.42
C ASP A 109 -5.62 20.14 -14.19
N ILE A 110 -5.79 20.54 -12.93
CA ILE A 110 -6.51 21.78 -12.58
C ILE A 110 -5.61 23.01 -12.51
N ALA A 111 -4.28 22.85 -12.45
CA ALA A 111 -3.34 23.96 -12.31
C ALA A 111 -3.49 25.03 -13.42
N PRO A 112 -3.64 24.69 -14.72
CA PRO A 112 -3.81 25.69 -15.78
C PRO A 112 -5.07 26.54 -15.60
N LYS A 113 -6.18 25.91 -15.17
CA LYS A 113 -7.46 26.59 -14.96
C LYS A 113 -7.36 27.65 -13.87
N PHE A 114 -6.68 27.33 -12.78
CA PHE A 114 -6.52 28.23 -11.63
C PHE A 114 -5.27 29.11 -11.72
N LYS A 115 -4.40 28.87 -12.71
CA LYS A 115 -3.06 29.47 -12.80
C LYS A 115 -2.28 29.24 -11.51
N ALA A 116 -2.45 28.07 -10.91
CA ALA A 116 -2.01 27.78 -9.56
C ALA A 116 -0.52 27.43 -9.51
N LEU A 117 0.15 27.83 -8.43
CA LEU A 117 1.45 27.26 -8.04
C LEU A 117 1.20 25.90 -7.41
N LEU A 118 1.90 24.86 -7.84
CA LEU A 118 1.83 23.56 -7.17
C LEU A 118 3.02 23.38 -6.24
N VAL A 119 2.75 22.98 -5.02
CA VAL A 119 3.76 22.71 -4.00
C VAL A 119 3.45 21.37 -3.36
N PHE A 120 4.41 20.45 -3.33
CA PHE A 120 4.29 19.20 -2.57
C PHE A 120 5.32 19.23 -1.45
N ILE A 121 4.89 19.26 -0.20
CA ILE A 121 5.79 19.35 0.95
C ILE A 121 5.98 17.95 1.53
N GLU A 122 7.22 17.49 1.63
CA GLU A 122 7.52 16.19 2.23
C GLU A 122 7.34 16.23 3.74
N HIS A 123 6.73 15.18 4.28
CA HIS A 123 6.51 15.05 5.72
C HIS A 123 7.85 14.85 6.44
N ARG A 124 8.01 15.46 7.62
CA ARG A 124 9.18 15.18 8.48
C ARG A 124 9.29 13.68 8.77
N PHE A 125 10.51 13.16 8.85
CA PHE A 125 10.84 11.73 8.99
C PHE A 125 10.46 10.85 7.81
N TYR A 126 10.09 11.38 6.65
CA TYR A 126 9.86 10.57 5.45
C TYR A 126 10.73 11.04 4.30
N GLY A 127 11.03 10.12 3.37
CA GLY A 127 11.85 10.39 2.20
C GLY A 127 13.24 10.93 2.55
N LYS A 128 13.49 12.20 2.22
CA LYS A 128 14.77 12.89 2.50
C LYS A 128 14.66 13.93 3.62
N SER A 129 13.47 14.13 4.18
CA SER A 129 13.19 15.13 5.22
C SER A 129 13.44 14.55 6.60
N MET A 130 14.70 14.20 6.89
CA MET A 130 15.11 13.42 8.06
C MET A 130 15.76 14.31 9.13
N PRO A 131 15.09 14.64 10.25
CA PRO A 131 15.60 15.65 11.19
C PRO A 131 16.93 15.31 11.86
N PHE A 132 17.27 14.01 11.96
CA PHE A 132 18.54 13.52 12.48
C PHE A 132 19.29 12.66 11.46
N GLY A 133 19.02 12.86 10.16
CA GLY A 133 19.60 12.03 9.10
C GLY A 133 19.32 10.54 9.33
N LYS A 134 20.37 9.71 9.26
CA LYS A 134 20.28 8.25 9.49
C LYS A 134 19.83 7.86 10.90
N ASP A 135 20.00 8.76 11.88
CA ASP A 135 19.69 8.50 13.30
C ASP A 135 18.23 8.88 13.65
N SER A 136 17.43 9.32 12.67
CA SER A 136 16.04 9.77 12.89
C SER A 136 15.17 8.68 13.51
N TYR A 137 15.43 7.41 13.21
CA TYR A 137 14.70 6.27 13.77
C TYR A 137 15.47 5.52 14.86
N GLN A 138 16.57 6.08 15.37
CA GLN A 138 17.46 5.39 16.30
C GLN A 138 16.80 5.11 17.67
N SER A 139 15.92 6.00 18.15
CA SER A 139 15.32 5.86 19.48
C SER A 139 14.02 6.66 19.63
N ALA A 140 13.26 6.38 20.69
CA ALA A 140 12.11 7.21 21.09
C ALA A 140 12.46 8.70 21.27
N LYS A 141 13.71 9.02 21.61
CA LYS A 141 14.18 10.40 21.79
C LYS A 141 14.28 11.17 20.47
N THR A 142 14.63 10.50 19.38
CA THR A 142 14.65 11.10 18.04
C THR A 142 13.27 11.02 17.39
N LEU A 143 12.57 9.91 17.57
CA LEU A 143 11.21 9.72 17.07
C LEU A 143 10.16 10.61 17.76
N GLY A 144 10.43 11.15 18.97
CA GLY A 144 9.51 12.05 19.66
C GLY A 144 9.12 13.32 18.88
N TYR A 145 9.91 13.71 17.87
CA TYR A 145 9.59 14.83 16.97
C TYR A 145 8.75 14.42 15.75
N LEU A 146 8.41 13.13 15.60
CA LEU A 146 7.52 12.59 14.58
C LEU A 146 6.10 12.52 15.14
N ASN A 147 5.36 13.61 14.94
CA ASN A 147 3.94 13.70 15.27
C ASN A 147 3.24 14.67 14.29
N SER A 148 1.91 14.62 14.28
CA SER A 148 1.08 15.36 13.33
C SER A 148 1.13 16.87 13.56
N GLN A 149 1.17 17.33 14.81
CA GLN A 149 1.20 18.77 15.14
C GLN A 149 2.50 19.41 14.64
N GLN A 150 3.63 18.71 14.79
CA GLN A 150 4.92 19.15 14.28
C GLN A 150 4.93 19.23 12.75
N ALA A 151 4.35 18.24 12.07
CA ALA A 151 4.21 18.27 10.61
C ALA A 151 3.28 19.39 10.12
N LEU A 152 2.18 19.65 10.82
CA LEU A 152 1.29 20.78 10.48
C LEU A 152 1.99 22.13 10.69
N ALA A 153 2.76 22.28 11.77
CA ALA A 153 3.58 23.48 11.99
C ALA A 153 4.65 23.65 10.91
N ASP A 154 5.28 22.55 10.46
CA ASP A 154 6.22 22.58 9.34
C ASP A 154 5.58 23.17 8.08
N PHE A 155 4.41 22.65 7.70
CA PHE A 155 3.67 23.16 6.55
C PHE A 155 3.33 24.64 6.71
N ALA A 156 2.91 25.07 7.91
CA ALA A 156 2.54 26.46 8.17
C ALA A 156 3.72 27.42 7.96
N VAL A 157 4.89 27.08 8.53
CA VAL A 157 6.11 27.89 8.41
C VAL A 157 6.59 27.92 6.95
N LEU A 158 6.64 26.76 6.29
CA LEU A 158 7.11 26.67 4.90
C LEU A 158 6.20 27.45 3.94
N ILE A 159 4.87 27.27 4.04
CA ILE A 159 3.90 27.99 3.18
C ILE A 159 4.03 29.50 3.39
N THR A 160 4.13 29.95 4.64
CA THR A 160 4.24 31.38 4.96
C THR A 160 5.54 31.98 4.40
N SER A 161 6.67 31.30 4.62
CA SER A 161 7.97 31.74 4.09
C SER A 161 8.00 31.71 2.56
N LEU A 162 7.41 30.70 1.93
CA LEU A 162 7.30 30.61 0.48
C LEU A 162 6.50 31.79 -0.09
N LYS A 163 5.37 32.14 0.53
CA LYS A 163 4.57 33.30 0.10
C LYS A 163 5.35 34.61 0.17
N GLN A 164 6.14 34.81 1.22
CA GLN A 164 7.02 35.99 1.36
C GLN A 164 8.12 36.01 0.30
N ASN A 165 8.82 34.89 0.11
CA ASN A 165 9.89 34.76 -0.91
C ASN A 165 9.38 34.99 -2.33
N LEU A 166 8.10 34.68 -2.59
CA LEU A 166 7.42 34.91 -3.87
C LEU A 166 6.78 36.31 -3.97
N SER A 167 6.85 37.12 -2.90
CA SER A 167 6.12 38.39 -2.75
C SER A 167 4.63 38.25 -3.11
N SER A 168 4.01 37.18 -2.63
CA SER A 168 2.65 36.75 -2.96
C SER A 168 1.85 36.41 -1.70
N GLU A 169 2.00 37.23 -0.66
CA GLU A 169 1.39 37.08 0.66
C GLU A 169 -0.14 37.06 0.62
N ALA A 170 -0.74 37.74 -0.36
CA ALA A 170 -2.18 37.73 -0.59
C ALA A 170 -2.69 36.49 -1.36
N SER A 171 -1.81 35.64 -1.91
CA SER A 171 -2.24 34.45 -2.66
C SER A 171 -3.04 33.50 -1.76
N PRO A 172 -4.24 33.07 -2.19
CA PRO A 172 -5.00 32.07 -1.47
C PRO A 172 -4.30 30.71 -1.51
N VAL A 173 -4.34 29.96 -0.41
CA VAL A 173 -3.77 28.61 -0.34
C VAL A 173 -4.90 27.60 -0.19
N VAL A 174 -4.90 26.55 -1.01
CA VAL A 174 -5.76 25.38 -0.84
C VAL A 174 -4.85 24.18 -0.60
N VAL A 175 -5.11 23.46 0.50
CA VAL A 175 -4.33 22.25 0.83
C VAL A 175 -5.02 21.00 0.32
N PHE A 176 -4.24 20.03 -0.12
CA PHE A 176 -4.68 18.77 -0.72
C PHE A 176 -3.99 17.61 0.00
N GLY A 177 -4.69 16.49 0.12
CA GLY A 177 -4.07 15.26 0.58
C GLY A 177 -4.97 14.05 0.40
N GLY A 178 -4.33 12.88 0.33
CA GLY A 178 -4.99 11.56 0.30
C GLY A 178 -4.60 10.73 1.52
N SER A 179 -5.48 9.83 2.00
CA SER A 179 -5.19 8.99 3.17
C SER A 179 -4.86 9.84 4.41
N TYR A 180 -3.79 9.53 5.16
CA TYR A 180 -3.26 10.39 6.23
C TYR A 180 -2.92 11.81 5.75
N GLY A 181 -2.46 11.98 4.50
CA GLY A 181 -2.30 13.30 3.90
C GLY A 181 -3.60 14.08 3.83
N GLY A 182 -4.73 13.40 3.61
CA GLY A 182 -6.06 14.02 3.66
C GLY A 182 -6.46 14.41 5.08
N MET A 183 -6.09 13.62 6.09
CA MET A 183 -6.27 13.98 7.51
C MET A 183 -5.46 15.24 7.84
N LEU A 184 -4.18 15.28 7.41
CA LEU A 184 -3.32 16.46 7.53
C LEU A 184 -3.91 17.68 6.82
N ALA A 185 -4.42 17.55 5.59
CA ALA A 185 -5.05 18.66 4.87
C ALA A 185 -6.28 19.20 5.63
N ALA A 186 -7.15 18.32 6.14
CA ALA A 186 -8.31 18.70 6.94
C ALA A 186 -7.89 19.41 8.23
N TRP A 187 -6.97 18.81 9.00
CA TRP A 187 -6.47 19.39 10.25
C TRP A 187 -5.70 20.68 10.04
N PHE A 188 -4.96 20.81 8.93
CA PHE A 188 -4.27 22.04 8.58
C PHE A 188 -5.27 23.18 8.37
N ARG A 189 -6.36 22.95 7.62
CA ARG A 189 -7.41 23.96 7.45
C ARG A 189 -8.08 24.31 8.79
N LEU A 190 -8.30 23.33 9.67
CA LEU A 190 -8.90 23.58 10.99
C LEU A 190 -7.99 24.39 11.92
N LYS A 191 -6.69 24.12 11.93
CA LYS A 191 -5.72 24.75 12.86
C LYS A 191 -5.07 26.01 12.32
N TYR A 192 -4.91 26.11 11.00
CA TYR A 192 -4.30 27.26 10.31
C TYR A 192 -5.24 27.86 9.25
N PRO A 193 -6.50 28.23 9.59
CA PRO A 193 -7.45 28.78 8.63
C PRO A 193 -7.04 30.16 8.09
N HIS A 194 -6.11 30.84 8.77
CA HIS A 194 -5.49 32.09 8.34
C HIS A 194 -4.42 31.89 7.27
N ILE A 195 -3.94 30.65 7.06
CA ILE A 195 -2.97 30.30 6.01
C ILE A 195 -3.68 29.68 4.81
N ALA A 196 -4.48 28.63 5.04
CA ALA A 196 -5.19 27.91 3.98
C ALA A 196 -6.68 28.23 4.01
N ILE A 197 -7.24 28.68 2.88
CA ILE A 197 -8.65 29.05 2.74
C ILE A 197 -9.58 27.84 2.57
N GLY A 198 -9.04 26.67 2.22
CA GLY A 198 -9.79 25.43 2.03
C GLY A 198 -8.88 24.20 2.00
N ALA A 199 -9.50 23.03 2.11
CA ALA A 199 -8.83 21.74 2.04
C ALA A 199 -9.61 20.76 1.16
N LEU A 200 -8.91 20.00 0.32
CA LEU A 200 -9.42 18.79 -0.31
C LEU A 200 -8.84 17.57 0.42
N ALA A 201 -9.62 16.99 1.32
CA ALA A 201 -9.25 15.82 2.11
C ALA A 201 -9.82 14.54 1.45
N SER A 202 -9.06 13.94 0.54
CA SER A 202 -9.51 12.77 -0.23
C SER A 202 -9.30 11.47 0.55
N SER A 203 -10.37 10.68 0.73
CA SER A 203 -10.31 9.39 1.43
C SER A 203 -9.60 9.46 2.79
N ALA A 204 -9.87 10.52 3.55
CA ALA A 204 -9.24 10.79 4.84
C ALA A 204 -10.01 10.10 5.98
N PRO A 205 -9.46 9.08 6.66
CA PRO A 205 -10.17 8.35 7.71
C PRO A 205 -10.18 9.09 9.05
N ILE A 206 -10.63 10.35 9.07
CA ILE A 206 -10.64 11.22 10.27
C ILE A 206 -11.54 10.70 11.40
N LEU A 207 -12.40 9.70 11.13
CA LEU A 207 -13.27 9.06 12.11
C LEU A 207 -12.76 7.68 12.56
N GLN A 208 -11.62 7.19 12.08
CA GLN A 208 -11.06 5.88 12.47
C GLN A 208 -10.35 5.94 13.84
N PHE A 209 -11.00 6.51 14.85
CA PHE A 209 -10.44 6.68 16.19
C PHE A 209 -11.43 6.20 17.25
N ASP A 210 -10.88 5.69 18.36
CA ASP A 210 -11.62 5.29 19.55
C ASP A 210 -12.83 4.40 19.24
N LYS A 211 -14.04 4.89 19.47
CA LYS A 211 -15.31 4.19 19.19
C LYS A 211 -16.22 5.01 18.28
N LEU A 212 -15.64 5.89 17.45
CA LEU A 212 -16.41 6.75 16.53
C LEU A 212 -17.08 5.94 15.42
N ILE A 213 -16.49 4.80 15.04
CA ILE A 213 -17.04 3.84 14.09
C ILE A 213 -16.80 2.40 14.59
N PRO A 214 -17.54 1.38 14.10
CA PRO A 214 -17.26 -0.02 14.42
C PRO A 214 -15.85 -0.42 14.02
N TRP A 215 -15.11 -1.11 14.89
CA TRP A 215 -13.73 -1.55 14.62
C TRP A 215 -13.63 -2.54 13.44
N SER A 216 -14.72 -3.20 13.09
CA SER A 216 -14.77 -4.09 11.93
C SER A 216 -14.93 -3.39 10.59
N SER A 217 -15.32 -2.10 10.58
CA SER A 217 -15.79 -1.40 9.37
C SER A 217 -14.82 -1.50 8.19
N PHE A 218 -13.51 -1.38 8.45
CA PHE A 218 -12.48 -1.46 7.42
C PHE A 218 -12.45 -2.84 6.74
N TYR A 219 -12.39 -3.91 7.53
CA TYR A 219 -12.33 -5.27 7.00
C TYR A 219 -13.67 -5.77 6.46
N ASP A 220 -14.79 -5.25 6.99
CA ASP A 220 -16.12 -5.47 6.44
C ASP A 220 -16.23 -4.85 5.04
N ALA A 221 -15.73 -3.63 4.85
CA ALA A 221 -15.68 -2.97 3.53
C ALA A 221 -14.78 -3.74 2.55
N VAL A 222 -13.57 -4.14 2.96
CA VAL A 222 -12.70 -4.99 2.13
C VAL A 222 -13.42 -6.29 1.74
N SER A 223 -14.08 -6.94 2.70
CA SER A 223 -14.84 -8.17 2.42
C SER A 223 -15.98 -7.94 1.43
N GLN A 224 -16.66 -6.80 1.54
CA GLN A 224 -17.77 -6.41 0.68
C GLN A 224 -17.30 -6.19 -0.78
N ASP A 225 -16.13 -5.56 -0.99
CA ASP A 225 -15.57 -5.36 -2.34
C ASP A 225 -15.41 -6.67 -3.13
N PHE A 226 -14.94 -7.73 -2.47
CA PHE A 226 -14.81 -9.05 -3.11
C PHE A 226 -16.17 -9.74 -3.27
N LYS A 227 -17.08 -9.56 -2.31
CA LYS A 227 -18.42 -10.15 -2.32
C LYS A 227 -19.30 -9.58 -3.44
N ASP A 228 -19.22 -8.28 -3.69
CA ASP A 228 -19.96 -7.58 -4.75
C ASP A 228 -19.54 -8.05 -6.15
N VAL A 229 -18.29 -8.49 -6.30
CA VAL A 229 -17.78 -9.08 -7.54
C VAL A 229 -18.22 -10.53 -7.71
N SER A 230 -18.09 -11.36 -6.67
CA SER A 230 -18.44 -12.79 -6.72
C SER A 230 -18.63 -13.35 -5.31
N LEU A 231 -19.84 -13.87 -5.06
CA LEU A 231 -20.14 -14.55 -3.79
C LEU A 231 -19.24 -15.77 -3.58
N ASN A 232 -18.94 -16.53 -4.64
CA ASN A 232 -18.04 -17.68 -4.55
C ASN A 232 -16.61 -17.24 -4.18
N CYS A 233 -16.10 -16.18 -4.83
CA CYS A 233 -14.81 -15.59 -4.51
C CYS A 233 -14.70 -15.24 -3.02
N TYR A 234 -15.69 -14.52 -2.48
CA TYR A 234 -15.78 -14.20 -1.05
C TYR A 234 -15.76 -15.46 -0.17
N GLN A 235 -16.56 -16.49 -0.49
CA GLN A 235 -16.62 -17.72 0.31
C GLN A 235 -15.32 -18.53 0.28
N VAL A 236 -14.61 -18.52 -0.86
CA VAL A 236 -13.29 -19.15 -0.98
C VAL A 236 -12.27 -18.39 -0.13
N ILE A 237 -12.21 -17.05 -0.22
CA ILE A 237 -11.30 -16.24 0.60
C ILE A 237 -11.60 -16.48 2.09
N LYS A 238 -12.87 -16.38 2.50
CA LYS A 238 -13.30 -16.64 3.88
C LYS A 238 -12.88 -18.02 4.37
N GLY A 239 -13.13 -19.06 3.58
CA GLY A 239 -12.78 -20.43 3.95
C GLY A 239 -11.28 -20.72 3.91
N SER A 240 -10.49 -19.94 3.17
CA SER A 240 -9.03 -20.11 3.12
C SER A 240 -8.35 -19.83 4.45
N TRP A 241 -8.92 -18.93 5.27
CA TRP A 241 -8.41 -18.63 6.61
C TRP A 241 -8.52 -19.83 7.54
N ALA A 242 -9.68 -20.51 7.53
CA ALA A 242 -9.88 -21.72 8.31
C ALA A 242 -8.95 -22.86 7.88
N GLU A 243 -8.71 -23.02 6.56
CA GLU A 243 -7.74 -24.00 6.06
C GLU A 243 -6.30 -23.66 6.47
N LEU A 244 -5.91 -22.38 6.45
CA LEU A 244 -4.61 -21.92 6.90
C LEU A 244 -4.41 -22.16 8.41
N GLU A 245 -5.41 -21.82 9.23
CA GLU A 245 -5.39 -22.07 10.67
C GLU A 245 -5.28 -23.56 10.99
N ALA A 246 -6.08 -24.41 10.33
CA ALA A 246 -6.00 -25.86 10.50
C ALA A 246 -4.60 -26.39 10.13
N MET A 247 -4.04 -25.95 9.00
CA MET A 247 -2.69 -26.32 8.56
C MET A 247 -1.62 -25.85 9.55
N SER A 248 -1.80 -24.68 10.18
CA SER A 248 -0.82 -24.10 11.12
C SER A 248 -0.59 -24.95 12.38
N THR A 249 -1.52 -25.85 12.71
CA THR A 249 -1.42 -26.78 13.86
C THR A 249 -0.62 -28.04 13.56
N GLN A 250 -0.28 -28.29 12.30
CA GLN A 250 0.40 -29.52 11.87
C GLN A 250 1.91 -29.43 12.07
N LYS A 251 2.56 -30.58 12.33
CA LYS A 251 4.02 -30.63 12.51
C LYS A 251 4.80 -30.16 11.28
N GLN A 252 4.26 -30.38 10.07
CA GLN A 252 4.87 -29.98 8.80
C GLN A 252 4.35 -28.64 8.24
N ALA A 253 3.59 -27.87 9.03
CA ALA A 253 2.90 -26.65 8.57
C ALA A 253 3.80 -25.69 7.77
N LEU A 254 4.97 -25.34 8.30
CA LEU A 254 5.88 -24.39 7.65
C LEU A 254 6.40 -24.91 6.31
N ALA A 255 6.69 -26.20 6.20
CA ALA A 255 7.15 -26.81 4.96
C ALA A 255 6.02 -26.86 3.91
N GLU A 256 4.81 -27.24 4.33
CA GLU A 256 3.64 -27.28 3.46
C GLU A 256 3.21 -25.89 2.99
N LEU A 257 3.20 -24.90 3.88
CA LEU A 257 2.93 -23.51 3.54
C LEU A 257 4.01 -22.95 2.63
N SER A 258 5.30 -23.21 2.89
CA SER A 258 6.40 -22.77 2.02
C SER A 258 6.22 -23.31 0.59
N LYS A 259 5.81 -24.58 0.46
CA LYS A 259 5.51 -25.20 -0.84
C LYS A 259 4.26 -24.59 -1.48
N THR A 260 3.17 -24.45 -0.73
CA THR A 260 1.89 -23.91 -1.21
C THR A 260 2.04 -22.48 -1.71
N PHE A 261 2.78 -21.66 -0.95
CA PHE A 261 3.02 -20.25 -1.24
C PHE A 261 4.23 -20.02 -2.17
N ARG A 262 4.90 -21.09 -2.61
CA ARG A 262 6.08 -21.03 -3.50
C ARG A 262 7.13 -20.05 -2.98
N THR A 263 7.49 -20.15 -1.71
CA THR A 263 8.40 -19.20 -1.09
C THR A 263 9.83 -19.40 -1.57
N CYS A 264 10.59 -18.32 -1.69
CA CYS A 264 12.01 -18.40 -2.09
C CYS A 264 12.90 -18.99 -0.99
N LYS A 265 12.46 -18.86 0.27
CA LYS A 265 13.09 -19.44 1.46
C LYS A 265 11.99 -20.07 2.31
N SER A 266 12.34 -21.06 3.12
CA SER A 266 11.40 -21.65 4.07
C SER A 266 10.86 -20.57 5.02
N LEU A 267 9.56 -20.63 5.29
CA LEU A 267 8.91 -19.76 6.27
C LEU A 267 9.36 -20.10 7.69
N HIS A 268 9.56 -19.07 8.50
CA HIS A 268 9.82 -19.21 9.93
C HIS A 268 8.53 -19.07 10.76
N SER A 269 7.49 -18.43 10.20
CA SER A 269 6.21 -18.23 10.86
C SER A 269 5.02 -18.49 9.93
N THR A 270 4.00 -19.18 10.45
CA THR A 270 2.72 -19.35 9.75
C THR A 270 1.95 -18.03 9.66
N ALA A 271 2.18 -17.11 10.60
CA ALA A 271 1.61 -15.76 10.57
C ALA A 271 2.08 -14.98 9.34
N SER A 272 3.33 -15.19 8.88
CA SER A 272 3.85 -14.55 7.68
C SER A 272 3.03 -14.91 6.43
N ALA A 273 2.59 -16.16 6.30
CA ALA A 273 1.71 -16.59 5.20
C ALA A 273 0.32 -15.95 5.29
N ARG A 274 -0.25 -15.87 6.51
CA ARG A 274 -1.53 -15.20 6.77
C ARG A 274 -1.46 -13.72 6.42
N ASP A 275 -0.43 -13.02 6.89
CA ASP A 275 -0.25 -11.59 6.67
C ASP A 275 0.04 -11.27 5.21
N TRP A 276 0.73 -12.14 4.48
CA TRP A 276 0.93 -12.02 3.04
C TRP A 276 -0.40 -12.10 2.27
N LEU A 277 -1.28 -13.05 2.59
CA LEU A 277 -2.62 -13.11 1.98
C LEU A 277 -3.44 -11.86 2.34
N ARG A 278 -3.46 -11.51 3.63
CA ARG A 278 -4.21 -10.33 4.14
C ARG A 278 -3.80 -9.07 3.40
N THR A 279 -2.49 -8.87 3.27
CA THR A 279 -1.87 -7.74 2.57
C THR A 279 -2.32 -7.66 1.12
N ALA A 280 -2.30 -8.77 0.38
CA ALA A 280 -2.76 -8.78 -1.01
C ALA A 280 -4.23 -8.38 -1.15
N PHE A 281 -5.12 -8.96 -0.34
CA PHE A 281 -6.55 -8.67 -0.46
C PHE A 281 -6.88 -7.24 -0.03
N VAL A 282 -6.33 -6.78 1.10
CA VAL A 282 -6.54 -5.41 1.60
C VAL A 282 -6.02 -4.38 0.62
N TYR A 283 -4.75 -4.47 0.20
CA TYR A 283 -4.22 -3.47 -0.72
C TYR A 283 -4.90 -3.52 -2.09
N THR A 284 -5.26 -4.71 -2.60
CA THR A 284 -5.98 -4.80 -3.87
C THR A 284 -7.37 -4.15 -3.81
N ALA A 285 -8.07 -4.25 -2.68
CA ALA A 285 -9.31 -3.51 -2.45
C ALA A 285 -9.05 -2.00 -2.46
N MET A 286 -8.04 -1.52 -1.72
CA MET A 286 -7.67 -0.10 -1.65
C MET A 286 -7.30 0.51 -3.01
N VAL A 287 -6.67 -0.27 -3.91
CA VAL A 287 -6.28 0.18 -5.26
C VAL A 287 -7.10 -0.47 -6.37
N ASN A 288 -8.39 -0.71 -6.14
CA ASN A 288 -9.33 -1.29 -7.11
C ASN A 288 -9.74 -0.31 -8.24
N TYR A 289 -8.77 0.32 -8.90
CA TYR A 289 -8.98 1.35 -9.90
C TYR A 289 -9.56 0.80 -11.22
N PRO A 290 -10.35 1.60 -11.96
CA PRO A 290 -10.89 1.22 -13.27
C PRO A 290 -9.85 1.25 -14.40
N THR A 291 -8.62 1.66 -14.10
CA THR A 291 -7.51 1.77 -15.04
C THR A 291 -6.28 1.03 -14.49
N LYS A 292 -5.30 0.76 -15.36
CA LYS A 292 -4.00 0.24 -14.93
C LYS A 292 -3.32 1.30 -14.06
N ALA A 293 -2.84 0.89 -12.89
CA ALA A 293 -2.19 1.79 -11.93
C ALA A 293 -0.91 1.16 -11.37
N ASP A 294 0.00 2.01 -10.89
CA ASP A 294 1.26 1.63 -10.25
C ASP A 294 1.51 2.49 -9.00
N PHE A 295 0.53 2.46 -8.10
CA PHE A 295 0.59 3.19 -6.83
C PHE A 295 1.32 2.35 -5.76
N MET A 296 0.69 1.26 -5.31
CA MET A 296 1.29 0.31 -4.35
C MET A 296 2.17 -0.74 -5.05
N LYS A 297 1.62 -1.31 -6.13
CA LYS A 297 2.24 -2.28 -7.03
C LYS A 297 1.64 -2.07 -8.44
N PRO A 298 2.32 -2.47 -9.51
CA PRO A 298 1.74 -2.46 -10.85
C PRO A 298 0.55 -3.44 -10.90
N LEU A 299 -0.64 -2.93 -11.19
CA LEU A 299 -1.88 -3.70 -11.21
C LEU A 299 -2.73 -3.41 -12.44
N PRO A 300 -3.51 -4.40 -12.93
CA PRO A 300 -4.46 -4.19 -14.02
C PRO A 300 -5.64 -3.33 -13.55
N ALA A 301 -6.44 -2.84 -14.52
CA ALA A 301 -7.77 -2.33 -14.22
C ALA A 301 -8.65 -3.39 -13.55
N TYR A 302 -9.43 -2.95 -12.56
CA TYR A 302 -10.34 -3.75 -11.73
C TYR A 302 -9.66 -4.99 -11.12
N PRO A 303 -8.58 -4.82 -10.33
CA PRO A 303 -7.77 -5.93 -9.85
C PRO A 303 -8.56 -6.88 -8.92
N VAL A 304 -9.54 -6.41 -8.16
CA VAL A 304 -10.45 -7.29 -7.38
C VAL A 304 -11.22 -8.24 -8.30
N GLN A 305 -11.76 -7.71 -9.42
CA GLN A 305 -12.44 -8.53 -10.43
C GLN A 305 -11.51 -9.58 -11.03
N LYS A 306 -10.24 -9.24 -11.24
CA LYS A 306 -9.23 -10.17 -11.77
C LYS A 306 -8.90 -11.26 -10.76
N MET A 307 -8.76 -10.93 -9.47
CA MET A 307 -8.55 -11.92 -8.40
C MET A 307 -9.71 -12.91 -8.31
N CYS A 308 -10.96 -12.42 -8.30
CA CYS A 308 -12.12 -13.30 -8.25
C CYS A 308 -12.24 -14.19 -9.49
N LYS A 309 -11.94 -13.68 -10.69
CA LYS A 309 -11.86 -14.50 -11.92
C LYS A 309 -10.80 -15.60 -11.83
N ILE A 310 -9.70 -15.40 -11.10
CA ILE A 310 -8.71 -16.45 -10.85
C ILE A 310 -9.30 -17.52 -9.95
N ILE A 311 -9.94 -17.13 -8.84
CA ILE A 311 -10.57 -18.06 -7.90
C ILE A 311 -11.64 -18.92 -8.58
N ASP A 312 -12.53 -18.28 -9.34
CA ASP A 312 -13.70 -18.93 -9.93
C ASP A 312 -13.32 -19.87 -11.09
N LYS A 313 -12.15 -19.68 -11.72
CA LYS A 313 -11.64 -20.55 -12.80
C LYS A 313 -10.95 -21.81 -12.32
N ILE A 314 -10.45 -21.84 -11.09
CA ILE A 314 -9.71 -23.00 -10.58
C ILE A 314 -10.71 -24.13 -10.23
N LEU A 315 -10.54 -25.28 -10.90
CA LEU A 315 -11.42 -26.45 -10.83
C LEU A 315 -11.61 -27.02 -9.42
N SER A 316 -12.67 -27.82 -9.28
CA SER A 316 -13.23 -28.43 -8.06
C SER A 316 -12.32 -29.33 -7.21
N GLY A 317 -11.03 -29.48 -7.52
CA GLY A 317 -10.07 -30.28 -6.73
C GLY A 317 -9.05 -29.48 -5.91
N ALA A 318 -8.90 -28.16 -6.17
CA ALA A 318 -7.95 -27.33 -5.43
C ALA A 318 -8.55 -26.83 -4.11
N THR A 319 -7.75 -26.81 -3.04
CA THR A 319 -8.13 -26.28 -1.71
C THR A 319 -8.44 -24.78 -1.78
N LYS A 320 -9.25 -24.26 -0.86
CA LYS A 320 -9.58 -22.82 -0.84
C LYS A 320 -8.32 -21.98 -0.62
N LEU A 321 -7.39 -22.45 0.20
CA LEU A 321 -6.10 -21.82 0.45
C LEU A 321 -5.26 -21.70 -0.83
N SER A 322 -5.18 -22.76 -1.63
CA SER A 322 -4.42 -22.72 -2.90
C SER A 322 -5.06 -21.76 -3.93
N ARG A 323 -6.39 -21.65 -3.95
CA ARG A 323 -7.12 -20.69 -4.80
C ARG A 323 -6.91 -19.25 -4.33
N ALA A 324 -6.99 -19.01 -3.02
CA ALA A 324 -6.72 -17.71 -2.42
C ALA A 324 -5.27 -17.27 -2.68
N PHE A 325 -4.31 -18.16 -2.52
CA PHE A 325 -2.91 -17.91 -2.90
C PHE A 325 -2.76 -17.53 -4.38
N ALA A 326 -3.38 -18.29 -5.30
CA ALA A 326 -3.33 -17.99 -6.73
C ALA A 326 -3.88 -16.59 -7.04
N ALA A 327 -4.98 -16.20 -6.38
CA ALA A 327 -5.56 -14.87 -6.52
C ALA A 327 -4.64 -13.78 -5.95
N ALA A 328 -4.17 -13.95 -4.70
CA ALA A 328 -3.27 -13.02 -4.02
C ALA A 328 -1.94 -12.83 -4.77
N SER A 329 -1.45 -13.87 -5.46
CA SER A 329 -0.24 -13.78 -6.29
C SER A 329 -0.32 -12.72 -7.39
N LEU A 330 -1.54 -12.33 -7.83
CA LEU A 330 -1.73 -11.22 -8.77
C LEU A 330 -1.15 -9.91 -8.22
N TYR A 331 -1.30 -9.66 -6.92
CA TYR A 331 -0.80 -8.44 -6.27
C TYR A 331 0.72 -8.35 -6.32
N TYR A 332 1.39 -9.48 -6.10
CA TYR A 332 2.84 -9.54 -5.99
C TYR A 332 3.56 -9.82 -7.32
N ASN A 333 2.90 -10.48 -8.27
CA ASN A 333 3.52 -10.95 -9.52
C ASN A 333 2.63 -10.71 -10.75
N TYR A 334 2.03 -9.52 -10.85
CA TYR A 334 1.30 -9.11 -12.05
C TYR A 334 2.17 -9.11 -13.32
N SER A 335 3.47 -8.77 -13.19
CA SER A 335 4.47 -8.82 -14.26
C SER A 335 4.78 -10.23 -14.75
N ARG A 336 4.47 -11.26 -13.95
CA ARG A 336 4.84 -12.67 -14.19
C ARG A 336 6.35 -12.90 -14.31
N SER A 337 7.14 -12.09 -13.62
CA SER A 337 8.60 -12.22 -13.56
C SER A 337 9.08 -13.09 -12.41
N GLU A 338 8.27 -13.23 -11.35
CA GLU A 338 8.69 -13.92 -10.13
C GLU A 338 8.47 -15.43 -10.23
N ASN A 339 9.53 -16.20 -9.96
CA ASN A 339 9.47 -17.67 -9.88
C ASN A 339 9.15 -18.18 -8.47
N CYS A 340 9.35 -17.34 -7.44
CA CYS A 340 9.06 -17.61 -6.03
C CYS A 340 8.75 -16.29 -5.30
N PHE A 341 8.15 -16.37 -4.10
CA PHE A 341 7.80 -15.19 -3.30
C PHE A 341 8.71 -15.03 -2.07
N LYS A 342 9.25 -13.83 -1.88
CA LYS A 342 9.93 -13.43 -0.64
C LYS A 342 8.86 -12.93 0.34
N ILE A 343 8.45 -13.79 1.27
CA ILE A 343 7.35 -13.47 2.20
C ILE A 343 7.87 -12.81 3.48
N GLU A 344 9.07 -13.18 3.93
CA GLU A 344 9.68 -12.69 5.16
C GLU A 344 10.90 -11.82 4.84
N HIS A 345 11.17 -10.84 5.71
CA HIS A 345 12.30 -9.92 5.62
C HIS A 345 12.33 -9.08 4.33
N GLU A 346 11.18 -8.78 3.73
CA GLU A 346 11.13 -7.77 2.67
C GLU A 346 11.47 -6.39 3.22
N VAL A 347 12.26 -5.65 2.44
CA VAL A 347 12.53 -4.24 2.71
C VAL A 347 11.29 -3.46 2.30
N ASP A 348 10.81 -2.60 3.19
CA ASP A 348 9.72 -1.69 2.89
C ASP A 348 10.13 -0.72 1.76
N GLY A 349 9.59 -0.98 0.57
CA GLY A 349 9.89 -0.20 -0.63
C GLY A 349 9.31 1.22 -0.62
N HIS A 350 8.39 1.52 0.29
CA HIS A 350 7.68 2.80 0.38
C HIS A 350 8.17 3.68 1.55
N GLY A 351 8.96 3.13 2.47
CA GLY A 351 9.60 3.87 3.56
C GLY A 351 8.62 4.29 4.65
N LEU A 352 7.67 3.43 4.98
CA LEU A 352 6.64 3.56 6.01
C LEU A 352 7.15 3.29 7.44
N HIS A 353 8.45 3.12 7.67
CA HIS A 353 8.99 2.85 9.00
C HIS A 353 8.58 3.87 10.08
N GLY A 354 8.43 5.15 9.71
CA GLY A 354 7.92 6.17 10.62
C GLY A 354 6.46 5.98 11.03
N TRP A 355 5.67 5.28 10.21
CA TRP A 355 4.24 5.10 10.42
C TRP A 355 3.95 4.19 11.62
N ASP A 356 4.78 3.18 11.85
CA ASP A 356 4.68 2.32 13.03
C ASP A 356 4.78 3.14 14.33
N TRP A 357 5.69 4.11 14.37
CA TRP A 357 5.78 5.04 15.51
C TRP A 357 4.53 5.90 15.65
N GLN A 358 4.04 6.46 14.54
CA GLN A 358 2.84 7.31 14.56
C GLN A 358 1.61 6.53 15.02
N THR A 359 1.41 5.30 14.56
CA THR A 359 0.31 4.43 14.99
C THR A 359 0.44 3.93 16.42
N CYS A 360 1.67 3.85 16.96
CA CYS A 360 1.93 3.58 18.37
C CYS A 360 1.73 4.80 19.30
N THR A 361 1.57 6.02 18.76
CA THR A 361 1.56 7.26 19.56
C THR A 361 0.31 8.10 19.36
N GLU A 362 -0.01 8.49 18.13
CA GLU A 362 -1.13 9.40 17.82
C GLU A 362 -2.19 8.79 16.91
N MET A 363 -1.76 8.04 15.89
CA MET A 363 -2.63 7.42 14.88
C MET A 363 -3.16 6.06 15.36
N VAL A 364 -3.67 6.03 16.60
CA VAL A 364 -4.19 4.81 17.22
C VAL A 364 -5.56 4.51 16.62
N MET A 365 -5.54 3.73 15.54
CA MET A 365 -6.72 3.40 14.73
C MET A 365 -7.15 1.95 14.97
N PRO A 366 -8.07 1.69 15.93
CA PRO A 366 -8.48 0.32 16.23
C PRO A 366 -9.21 -0.30 15.05
N MET A 367 -8.79 -1.51 14.68
CA MET A 367 -9.35 -2.31 13.59
C MET A 367 -9.37 -3.79 13.97
N THR A 368 -10.47 -4.49 13.72
CA THR A 368 -10.65 -5.90 14.03
C THR A 368 -11.32 -6.64 12.87
N CYS A 369 -11.00 -7.91 12.64
CA CYS A 369 -11.80 -8.74 11.74
C CYS A 369 -13.04 -9.26 12.48
N SER A 370 -14.18 -9.31 11.79
CA SER A 370 -15.46 -9.84 12.29
C SER A 370 -15.64 -11.34 12.04
#